data_AF-A0A9E0D7B2-F1
#
_entry.id   AF-A0A9E0D7B2-F1
#
_cell.length_a   1.000
_cell.length_b   1.000
_cell.length_c   1.000
_cell.angle_alpha   90.00
_cell.angle_beta   90.00
_cell.angle_gamma   90.00
#
_symmetry.space_group_name_H-M   'P 1'
#
loop_
_entity.id
_entity.type
_entity.pdbx_description
1 polymer ?
#
loop_
_entity_poly.entity_id
_entity_poly.type
_entity_poly.pdbx_seq_one_letter_code
_entity_poly.pdbx_strand_id
1 'polypeptide(L)'
;ESTAYPKVTSDVDDPEGLGFVYKWNMGYMHDTLYYMELDPLYRKDNHGAIIFSMDYAYSENYILPYSHDEVVHGKGSMINKMYGAYDEKFASLRTLYGFTMAHPGKKLLFMGGEFAQFVEWRDKEQLDWFLIDQYEMHDSFHKYVAKLNEIYKSEPALYELDQDPAGFEWCLQRDADHSVVAFIRKNKKGRGRKQQQILCVCNFTPMEWDKYKVPLPKKSKLTKILDSSELDFGGDGDVSESKVSTKRVKVPSEGKKAVYQQAAEISLKPLSVVYYKIEEVETKPRKSAAKKAEPAKKATAKKAEPAKKAAQEKKTEAVKKTVEKKPEVTKKVTKEEAPETKKDTPKKEDIKVTKQTTEKEEEQPKKRTSKTRRTKKNNDQGVK
;
A
#
# COMPACT_ATOMS: atom_id res chain seq x y z
N GLU A 1 16.41 21.61 -5.57
CA GLU A 1 15.98 22.94 -5.08
C GLU A 1 15.23 22.70 -3.78
N SER A 2 15.59 23.41 -2.70
CA SER A 2 15.12 23.14 -1.34
C SER A 2 14.63 24.40 -0.60
N THR A 3 14.42 25.50 -1.31
CA THR A 3 14.07 26.84 -0.78
C THR A 3 12.70 27.34 -1.25
N ALA A 4 11.84 26.43 -1.72
CA ALA A 4 10.50 26.72 -2.24
C ALA A 4 10.47 27.70 -3.42
N TYR A 5 11.54 27.78 -4.20
CA TYR A 5 11.53 28.54 -5.45
C TYR A 5 10.39 28.04 -6.35
N PRO A 6 9.51 28.93 -6.86
CA PRO A 6 8.36 28.55 -7.66
C PRO A 6 8.75 28.23 -9.11
N LYS A 7 7.89 27.48 -9.82
CA LYS A 7 7.97 27.23 -11.28
C LYS A 7 9.31 26.64 -11.74
N VAL A 8 9.94 25.83 -10.90
CA VAL A 8 11.18 25.12 -11.26
C VAL A 8 10.94 24.26 -12.50
N THR A 9 9.76 23.67 -12.61
CA THR A 9 9.39 22.75 -13.70
C THR A 9 8.57 23.38 -14.83
N SER A 10 8.38 24.70 -14.79
CA SER A 10 7.74 25.44 -15.88
C SER A 10 8.71 25.65 -17.04
N ASP A 11 8.14 25.92 -18.22
CA ASP A 11 8.89 26.26 -19.44
C ASP A 11 9.78 27.49 -19.24
N VAL A 12 10.90 27.56 -19.96
CA VAL A 12 11.81 28.71 -19.95
C VAL A 12 11.18 29.97 -20.53
N ASP A 13 10.10 29.84 -21.32
CA ASP A 13 9.32 30.96 -21.82
C ASP A 13 8.43 31.60 -20.72
N ASP A 14 8.19 30.92 -19.59
CA ASP A 14 7.60 31.54 -18.39
C ASP A 14 8.65 32.45 -17.74
N PRO A 15 8.37 33.75 -17.49
CA PRO A 15 9.33 34.68 -16.89
C PRO A 15 9.98 34.21 -15.58
N GLU A 16 9.35 33.29 -14.85
CA GLU A 16 9.84 32.71 -13.60
C GLU A 16 10.27 31.24 -13.73
N GLY A 17 10.14 30.65 -14.93
CA GLY A 17 10.42 29.25 -15.21
C GLY A 17 11.92 28.94 -15.30
N LEU A 18 12.33 27.79 -14.75
CA LEU A 18 13.71 27.32 -14.82
C LEU A 18 13.94 26.24 -15.89
N GLY A 19 12.89 25.73 -16.53
CA GLY A 19 12.99 24.77 -17.63
C GLY A 19 13.30 23.32 -17.24
N PHE A 20 13.25 22.96 -15.95
CA PHE A 20 13.42 21.56 -15.56
C PHE A 20 12.16 20.75 -15.89
N VAL A 21 12.31 19.46 -16.19
CA VAL A 21 11.13 18.60 -16.42
C VAL A 21 10.51 18.16 -15.09
N TYR A 22 11.35 17.91 -14.09
CA TYR A 22 10.93 17.42 -12.78
C TYR A 22 11.68 18.11 -11.64
N LYS A 23 11.04 18.16 -10.47
CA LYS A 23 11.58 18.60 -9.20
C LYS A 23 11.44 17.47 -8.17
N TRP A 24 12.45 17.27 -7.34
CA TRP A 24 12.34 16.38 -6.18
C TRP A 24 11.42 16.99 -5.12
N ASN A 25 10.42 16.23 -4.67
CA ASN A 25 9.53 16.65 -3.59
C ASN A 25 10.17 16.37 -2.23
N MET A 26 11.06 17.27 -1.82
CA MET A 26 11.76 17.16 -0.53
C MET A 26 10.81 17.25 0.66
N GLY A 27 9.72 18.03 0.54
CA GLY A 27 8.69 18.11 1.58
C GLY A 27 7.97 16.78 1.79
N TYR A 28 7.56 16.12 0.70
CA TYR A 28 6.99 14.78 0.77
C TYR A 28 7.93 13.81 1.47
N MET A 29 9.20 13.75 1.03
CA MET A 29 10.20 12.86 1.62
C MET A 29 10.34 13.09 3.12
N HIS A 30 10.50 14.35 3.55
CA HIS A 30 10.67 14.69 4.96
C HIS A 30 9.43 14.32 5.78
N ASP A 31 8.25 14.73 5.31
CA ASP A 31 7.00 14.54 6.05
C ASP A 31 6.61 13.06 6.17
N THR A 32 6.80 12.27 5.11
CA THR A 32 6.52 10.83 5.19
C THR A 32 7.52 10.09 6.05
N LEU A 33 8.81 10.39 5.99
CA LEU A 33 9.80 9.76 6.86
C LEU A 33 9.57 10.12 8.33
N TYR A 34 9.35 11.40 8.64
CA TYR A 34 9.00 11.86 9.97
C TYR A 34 7.77 11.10 10.51
N TYR A 35 6.71 11.01 9.70
CA TYR A 35 5.48 10.32 10.11
C TYR A 35 5.69 8.82 10.41
N MET A 36 6.54 8.15 9.63
CA MET A 36 6.81 6.72 9.80
C MET A 36 7.79 6.42 10.95
N GLU A 37 8.65 7.38 11.30
CA GLU A 37 9.56 7.32 12.47
C GLU A 37 8.81 7.46 13.80
N LEU A 38 7.64 8.11 13.81
CA LEU A 38 6.81 8.22 15.00
C LEU A 38 6.28 6.85 15.46
N ASP A 39 6.23 6.68 16.79
CA ASP A 39 5.38 5.67 17.41
C ASP A 39 3.95 5.81 16.84
N PRO A 40 3.32 4.71 16.38
CA PRO A 40 1.95 4.71 15.88
C PRO A 40 0.94 5.43 16.77
N LEU A 41 1.15 5.48 18.09
CA LEU A 41 0.31 6.22 19.03
C LEU A 41 0.27 7.73 18.74
N TYR A 42 1.37 8.32 18.28
CA TYR A 42 1.50 9.76 18.01
C TYR A 42 1.16 10.14 16.56
N ARG A 43 0.90 9.16 15.68
CA ARG A 43 0.57 9.41 14.27
C ARG A 43 -0.72 10.20 14.12
N LYS A 44 -1.73 9.98 14.98
CA LYS A 44 -2.98 10.76 14.99
C LYS A 44 -2.76 12.27 15.13
N ASP A 45 -1.83 12.68 16.00
CA ASP A 45 -1.57 14.09 16.29
C ASP A 45 -0.70 14.74 15.19
N ASN A 46 -0.09 13.90 14.34
CA ASN A 46 0.79 14.28 13.24
C ASN A 46 0.24 13.88 11.87
N HIS A 47 -1.06 13.55 11.78
CA HIS A 47 -1.70 13.05 10.55
C HIS A 47 -1.58 14.03 9.38
N GLY A 48 -1.37 15.32 9.66
CA GLY A 48 -1.03 16.33 8.65
C GLY A 48 0.17 15.94 7.79
N ALA A 49 1.20 15.32 8.35
CA ALA A 49 2.43 14.97 7.63
C ALA A 49 2.19 14.00 6.47
N ILE A 50 1.24 13.07 6.59
CA ILE A 50 0.98 12.10 5.52
C ILE A 50 0.03 12.63 4.42
N ILE A 51 -0.67 13.74 4.67
CA ILE A 51 -1.67 14.30 3.73
C ILE A 51 -1.26 15.64 3.13
N PHE A 52 -0.37 16.40 3.77
CA PHE A 52 -0.06 17.79 3.42
C PHE A 52 0.62 17.93 2.05
N SER A 53 1.39 16.93 1.62
CA SER A 53 2.01 16.90 0.29
C SER A 53 1.01 17.07 -0.85
N MET A 54 -0.26 16.68 -0.66
CA MET A 54 -1.30 16.82 -1.67
C MET A 54 -1.78 18.25 -1.86
N ASP A 55 -1.58 19.14 -0.89
CA ASP A 55 -1.99 20.55 -1.01
C ASP A 55 -1.17 21.30 -2.07
N TYR A 56 0.05 20.83 -2.32
CA TYR A 56 0.95 21.40 -3.33
C TYR A 56 1.39 20.37 -4.38
N ALA A 57 0.86 19.13 -4.40
CA ALA A 57 1.30 18.06 -5.30
C ALA A 57 1.25 18.41 -6.80
N TYR A 58 0.49 19.44 -7.19
CA TYR A 58 0.30 19.88 -8.57
C TYR A 58 0.95 21.23 -8.89
N SER A 59 1.71 21.82 -7.95
CA SER A 59 2.43 23.08 -8.21
C SER A 59 3.67 22.88 -9.08
N GLU A 60 4.21 21.66 -9.12
CA GLU A 60 5.39 21.29 -9.89
C GLU A 60 5.27 19.84 -10.36
N ASN A 61 6.04 19.48 -11.38
CA ASN A 61 6.20 18.10 -11.79
C ASN A 61 7.09 17.33 -10.81
N TYR A 62 6.49 16.65 -9.83
CA TYR A 62 7.27 16.01 -8.77
C TYR A 62 7.80 14.60 -9.07
N ILE A 63 9.03 14.34 -8.62
CA ILE A 63 9.57 13.01 -8.27
C ILE A 63 9.52 12.90 -6.74
N LEU A 64 9.09 11.77 -6.21
CA LEU A 64 9.07 11.42 -4.79
C LEU A 64 10.34 10.62 -4.47
N PRO A 65 11.35 11.23 -3.82
CA PRO A 65 12.66 10.61 -3.68
C PRO A 65 12.89 10.01 -2.29
N TYR A 66 13.34 8.77 -2.23
CA TYR A 66 14.12 8.24 -1.12
C TYR A 66 15.55 7.99 -1.64
N SER A 67 16.37 9.04 -1.57
CA SER A 67 17.70 9.06 -2.16
C SER A 67 18.78 8.56 -1.18
N HIS A 68 20.02 8.43 -1.68
CA HIS A 68 21.19 8.07 -0.87
C HIS A 68 21.40 8.98 0.35
N ASP A 69 21.11 10.27 0.23
CA ASP A 69 21.30 11.25 1.31
C ASP A 69 20.44 10.95 2.54
N GLU A 70 19.37 10.15 2.42
CA GLU A 70 18.47 9.83 3.53
C GLU A 70 18.88 8.57 4.31
N VAL A 71 19.88 7.83 3.81
CA VAL A 71 20.33 6.54 4.38
C VAL A 71 21.81 6.53 4.77
N VAL A 72 22.34 7.71 5.14
CA VAL A 72 23.74 7.95 5.54
C VAL A 72 23.83 8.90 6.74
N HIS A 73 25.05 9.08 7.25
CA HIS A 73 25.39 10.12 8.24
C HIS A 73 24.59 10.05 9.55
N GLY A 74 24.26 8.83 10.01
CA GLY A 74 23.54 8.63 11.26
C GLY A 74 22.02 8.78 11.14
N LYS A 75 21.50 9.00 9.91
CA LYS A 75 20.05 9.06 9.66
C LYS A 75 19.39 7.67 9.72
N GLY A 76 20.16 6.59 9.66
CA GLY A 76 19.67 5.21 9.58
C GLY A 76 19.18 4.82 8.17
N SER A 77 19.17 3.52 7.89
CA SER A 77 18.57 2.98 6.67
C SER A 77 17.05 3.08 6.70
N MET A 78 16.39 2.91 5.53
CA MET A 78 14.94 3.01 5.42
C MET A 78 14.17 2.10 6.39
N ILE A 79 14.62 0.86 6.59
CA ILE A 79 13.97 -0.08 7.53
C ILE A 79 14.19 0.35 8.98
N ASN A 80 15.32 0.96 9.29
CA ASN A 80 15.63 1.41 10.65
C ASN A 80 14.95 2.72 11.05
N LYS A 81 14.42 3.47 10.08
CA LYS A 81 13.52 4.60 10.32
C LYS A 81 12.12 4.14 10.73
N MET A 82 11.72 2.91 10.44
CA MET A 82 10.38 2.46 10.83
C MET A 82 10.33 2.21 12.33
N TYR A 83 9.27 2.70 12.98
CA TYR A 83 9.02 2.38 14.38
C TYR A 83 8.55 0.92 14.56
N GLY A 84 8.93 0.29 15.66
CA GLY A 84 8.43 -1.03 16.08
C GLY A 84 9.49 -2.13 16.13
N ALA A 85 9.02 -3.34 16.42
CA ALA A 85 9.82 -4.56 16.39
C ALA A 85 10.17 -4.98 14.94
N TYR A 86 10.96 -6.04 14.79
CA TYR A 86 11.45 -6.51 13.49
C TYR A 86 10.33 -6.62 12.44
N ASP A 87 9.28 -7.40 12.70
CA ASP A 87 8.19 -7.61 11.72
C ASP A 87 7.38 -6.33 11.46
N GLU A 88 7.16 -5.52 12.49
CA GLU A 88 6.45 -4.23 12.37
C GLU A 88 7.23 -3.24 11.50
N LYS A 89 8.56 -3.24 11.59
CA LYS A 89 9.40 -2.41 10.71
C LYS A 89 9.20 -2.79 9.24
N PHE A 90 9.17 -4.08 8.92
CA PHE A 90 8.92 -4.52 7.54
C PHE A 90 7.50 -4.17 7.09
N ALA A 91 6.48 -4.41 7.92
CA ALA A 91 5.10 -4.07 7.61
C ALA A 91 4.91 -2.54 7.38
N SER A 92 5.51 -1.73 8.25
CA SER A 92 5.54 -0.27 8.14
C SER A 92 6.25 0.18 6.87
N LEU A 93 7.40 -0.40 6.53
CA LEU A 93 8.13 -0.06 5.30
C LEU A 93 7.36 -0.47 4.04
N ARG A 94 6.70 -1.63 4.05
CA ARG A 94 5.81 -2.05 2.94
C ARG A 94 4.69 -1.03 2.77
N THR A 95 4.06 -0.63 3.87
CA THR A 95 2.98 0.38 3.85
C THR A 95 3.44 1.72 3.31
N LEU A 96 4.63 2.19 3.72
CA LEU A 96 5.23 3.40 3.17
C LEU A 96 5.44 3.28 1.66
N TYR A 97 6.05 2.19 1.20
CA TYR A 97 6.36 2.01 -0.22
C TYR A 97 5.12 1.84 -1.09
N GLY A 98 4.10 1.12 -0.61
CA GLY A 98 2.81 1.10 -1.30
C GLY A 98 2.20 2.49 -1.33
N PHE A 99 2.09 3.19 -0.19
CA PHE A 99 1.61 4.57 -0.18
C PHE A 99 2.34 5.47 -1.18
N THR A 100 3.69 5.45 -1.20
CA THR A 100 4.52 6.20 -2.15
C THR A 100 4.27 5.80 -3.60
N MET A 101 4.11 4.50 -3.88
CA MET A 101 3.83 4.01 -5.23
C MET A 101 2.48 4.51 -5.76
N ALA A 102 1.46 4.60 -4.89
CA ALA A 102 0.14 5.10 -5.24
C ALA A 102 0.01 6.63 -5.17
N HIS A 103 0.83 7.35 -4.41
CA HIS A 103 0.80 8.81 -4.32
C HIS A 103 1.10 9.46 -5.69
N PRO A 104 0.49 10.60 -6.08
CA PRO A 104 0.86 11.31 -7.31
C PRO A 104 2.34 11.73 -7.35
N GLY A 105 2.97 11.58 -8.51
CA GLY A 105 4.37 11.92 -8.76
C GLY A 105 5.23 10.72 -9.15
N LYS A 106 6.39 10.94 -9.79
CA LYS A 106 7.29 9.85 -10.21
C LYS A 106 8.07 9.29 -9.02
N LYS A 107 8.64 8.08 -9.15
CA LYS A 107 9.25 7.34 -8.02
C LYS A 107 10.76 7.29 -8.14
N LEU A 108 11.45 7.44 -7.02
CA LEU A 108 12.89 7.22 -6.92
C LEU A 108 13.20 6.53 -5.59
N LEU A 109 13.85 5.38 -5.66
CA LEU A 109 14.33 4.61 -4.52
C LEU A 109 15.82 4.29 -4.72
N PHE A 110 16.64 4.58 -3.72
CA PHE A 110 18.06 4.27 -3.73
C PHE A 110 18.32 2.78 -3.43
N MET A 111 19.40 2.26 -4.01
CA MET A 111 19.81 0.86 -3.88
C MET A 111 19.99 0.43 -2.42
N GLY A 112 19.65 -0.81 -2.11
CA GLY A 112 19.56 -1.32 -0.74
C GLY A 112 18.19 -1.08 -0.10
N GLY A 113 17.45 -0.07 -0.56
CA GLY A 113 16.10 0.22 -0.10
C GLY A 113 15.07 -0.84 -0.54
N GLU A 114 15.33 -1.52 -1.66
CA GLU A 114 14.42 -2.49 -2.28
C GLU A 114 14.36 -3.84 -1.58
N PHE A 115 15.39 -4.19 -0.78
CA PHE A 115 15.42 -5.40 0.05
C PHE A 115 15.59 -5.07 1.54
N ALA A 116 15.28 -3.83 1.92
CA ALA A 116 15.29 -3.36 3.31
C ALA A 116 16.64 -3.58 4.03
N GLN A 117 17.75 -3.11 3.44
CA GLN A 117 19.06 -3.19 4.09
C GLN A 117 19.06 -2.51 5.47
N PHE A 118 19.65 -3.17 6.47
CA PHE A 118 19.72 -2.65 7.84
C PHE A 118 20.80 -1.60 8.05
N VAL A 119 22.01 -1.84 7.57
CA VAL A 119 23.10 -0.87 7.73
C VAL A 119 22.87 0.33 6.81
N GLU A 120 23.34 1.49 7.27
CA GLU A 120 23.46 2.67 6.40
C GLU A 120 24.32 2.35 5.17
N TRP A 121 24.08 3.10 4.10
CA TRP A 121 24.88 2.95 2.91
C TRP A 121 26.33 3.37 3.18
N ARG A 122 27.27 2.52 2.74
CA ARG A 122 28.71 2.74 2.84
C ARG A 122 29.27 2.75 1.43
N ASP A 123 29.82 3.89 1.01
CA ASP A 123 30.36 4.09 -0.33
C ASP A 123 31.55 3.17 -0.66
N LYS A 124 32.30 2.75 0.37
CA LYS A 124 33.50 1.90 0.25
C LYS A 124 33.21 0.40 0.34
N GLU A 125 31.97 0.01 0.60
CA GLU A 125 31.58 -1.40 0.75
C GLU A 125 30.47 -1.73 -0.24
N GLN A 126 30.34 -3.02 -0.56
CA GLN A 126 29.18 -3.49 -1.30
C GLN A 126 27.93 -3.48 -0.41
N LEU A 127 26.75 -3.54 -1.04
CA LEU A 127 25.52 -3.78 -0.30
C LEU A 127 25.52 -5.16 0.37
N ASP A 128 24.73 -5.31 1.41
CA ASP A 128 24.60 -6.54 2.20
C ASP A 128 23.73 -7.58 1.45
N TRP A 129 24.19 -8.04 0.29
CA TRP A 129 23.46 -8.97 -0.60
C TRP A 129 23.09 -10.28 0.08
N PHE A 130 23.87 -10.73 1.07
CA PHE A 130 23.59 -11.93 1.85
C PHE A 130 22.23 -11.89 2.55
N LEU A 131 21.65 -10.70 2.77
CA LEU A 131 20.33 -10.55 3.36
C LEU A 131 19.24 -11.25 2.55
N ILE A 132 19.26 -11.12 1.22
CA ILE A 132 18.29 -11.76 0.33
C ILE A 132 18.48 -13.28 0.33
N ASP A 133 19.73 -13.74 0.35
CA ASP A 133 20.04 -15.17 0.24
C ASP A 133 19.78 -15.95 1.54
N GLN A 134 19.95 -15.30 2.69
CA GLN A 134 19.96 -15.97 4.00
C GLN A 134 18.72 -15.67 4.86
N TYR A 135 17.98 -14.60 4.56
CA TYR A 135 16.86 -14.15 5.39
C TYR A 135 15.58 -13.99 4.56
N GLU A 136 14.62 -14.87 4.80
CA GLU A 136 13.35 -14.95 4.06
C GLU A 136 12.58 -13.62 4.03
N MET A 137 12.60 -12.85 5.13
CA MET A 137 11.90 -11.57 5.21
C MET A 137 12.42 -10.55 4.19
N HIS A 138 13.74 -10.53 3.92
CA HIS A 138 14.34 -9.62 2.95
C HIS A 138 14.04 -10.02 1.51
N ASP A 139 14.06 -11.33 1.21
CA ASP A 139 13.66 -11.85 -0.10
C ASP A 139 12.18 -11.58 -0.38
N SER A 140 11.29 -11.84 0.59
CA SER A 140 9.86 -11.52 0.49
C SER A 140 9.60 -10.03 0.33
N PHE A 141 10.35 -9.18 1.04
CA PHE A 141 10.27 -7.73 0.85
C PHE A 141 10.76 -7.30 -0.55
N HIS A 142 11.83 -7.91 -1.05
CA HIS A 142 12.31 -7.66 -2.42
C HIS A 142 11.28 -8.05 -3.48
N LYS A 143 10.61 -9.20 -3.30
CA LYS A 143 9.46 -9.62 -4.14
C LYS A 143 8.30 -8.63 -4.07
N TYR A 144 8.01 -8.07 -2.90
CA TYR A 144 7.01 -7.01 -2.74
C TYR A 144 7.34 -5.77 -3.57
N VAL A 145 8.59 -5.29 -3.52
CA VAL A 145 9.03 -4.13 -4.33
C VAL A 145 8.98 -4.44 -5.83
N ALA A 146 9.35 -5.65 -6.24
CA ALA A 146 9.19 -6.10 -7.62
C ALA A 146 7.71 -6.09 -8.05
N LYS A 147 6.80 -6.55 -7.17
CA LYS A 147 5.36 -6.55 -7.44
C LYS A 147 4.79 -5.13 -7.53
N LEU A 148 5.21 -4.22 -6.66
CA LEU A 148 4.84 -2.80 -6.75
C LEU A 148 5.21 -2.20 -8.11
N ASN A 149 6.42 -2.49 -8.61
CA ASN A 149 6.86 -2.04 -9.92
C ASN A 149 6.06 -2.66 -11.07
N GLU A 150 5.70 -3.95 -10.97
CA GLU A 150 4.83 -4.61 -11.95
C GLU A 150 3.45 -3.92 -12.02
N ILE A 151 2.84 -3.66 -10.85
CA ILE A 151 1.55 -2.96 -10.75
C ILE A 151 1.66 -1.54 -11.31
N TYR A 152 2.68 -0.77 -10.91
CA TYR A 152 2.88 0.58 -11.41
C TYR A 152 2.99 0.64 -12.94
N LYS A 153 3.71 -0.30 -13.57
CA LYS A 153 3.85 -0.36 -15.04
C LYS A 153 2.59 -0.84 -15.76
N SER A 154 1.80 -1.72 -15.12
CA SER A 154 0.62 -2.34 -15.73
C SER A 154 -0.66 -1.52 -15.54
N GLU A 155 -0.67 -0.58 -14.58
CA GLU A 155 -1.84 0.19 -14.21
C GLU A 155 -1.68 1.69 -14.56
N PRO A 156 -2.12 2.14 -15.74
CA PRO A 156 -2.11 3.55 -16.18
C PRO A 156 -2.63 4.57 -15.17
N ALA A 157 -3.59 4.18 -14.33
CA ALA A 157 -4.14 5.04 -13.28
C ALA A 157 -3.07 5.56 -12.30
N LEU A 158 -1.95 4.85 -12.13
CA LEU A 158 -0.90 5.21 -11.18
C LEU A 158 0.10 6.23 -11.73
N TYR A 159 0.13 6.50 -13.04
CA TYR A 159 1.17 7.35 -13.65
C TYR A 159 0.70 8.34 -14.74
N GLU A 160 -0.45 8.14 -15.40
CA GLU A 160 -0.83 8.97 -16.56
C GLU A 160 -1.23 10.41 -16.19
N LEU A 161 -1.81 10.59 -15.00
CA LEU A 161 -2.36 11.84 -14.49
C LEU A 161 -1.66 12.29 -13.20
N ASP A 162 -0.36 12.01 -13.05
CA ASP A 162 0.40 12.45 -11.87
C ASP A 162 0.40 13.98 -11.69
N GLN A 163 0.33 14.72 -12.80
CA GLN A 163 0.40 16.19 -12.83
C GLN A 163 -0.96 16.85 -13.03
N ASP A 164 -2.04 16.09 -12.90
CA ASP A 164 -3.41 16.58 -13.10
C ASP A 164 -4.26 16.23 -11.87
N PRO A 165 -4.89 17.21 -11.20
CA PRO A 165 -5.81 16.97 -10.09
C PRO A 165 -6.93 15.96 -10.42
N ALA A 166 -7.33 15.83 -11.69
CA ALA A 166 -8.33 14.85 -12.12
C ALA A 166 -7.88 13.38 -11.92
N GLY A 167 -6.57 13.14 -11.76
CA GLY A 167 -5.96 11.83 -11.53
C GLY A 167 -6.08 11.30 -10.10
N PHE A 168 -6.58 12.10 -9.16
CA PHE A 168 -6.63 11.79 -7.75
C PHE A 168 -7.97 12.21 -7.13
N GLU A 169 -8.47 11.44 -6.16
CA GLU A 169 -9.64 11.83 -5.36
C GLU A 169 -9.51 11.21 -3.96
N TRP A 170 -9.54 12.04 -2.92
CA TRP A 170 -9.61 11.54 -1.54
C TRP A 170 -10.95 10.83 -1.30
N CYS A 171 -10.88 9.61 -0.80
CA CYS A 171 -12.02 8.92 -0.21
C CYS A 171 -12.10 9.24 1.29
N LEU A 172 -10.96 9.08 1.97
CA LEU A 172 -10.81 9.28 3.40
C LEU A 172 -9.47 9.96 3.66
N GLN A 173 -9.52 11.24 4.00
CA GLN A 173 -8.34 12.05 4.30
C GLN A 173 -8.21 12.34 5.80
N ARG A 174 -9.33 12.46 6.51
CA ARG A 174 -9.40 13.07 7.86
C ARG A 174 -9.59 12.05 8.99
N ASP A 175 -9.22 10.80 8.79
CA ASP A 175 -9.31 9.78 9.83
C ASP A 175 -8.01 9.62 10.61
N ALA A 176 -7.64 10.71 11.29
CA ALA A 176 -6.42 10.79 12.08
C ALA A 176 -6.46 9.82 13.28
N ASP A 177 -7.63 9.64 13.91
CA ASP A 177 -7.81 8.79 15.09
C ASP A 177 -7.39 7.33 14.82
N HIS A 178 -7.64 6.83 13.61
CA HIS A 178 -7.19 5.50 13.19
C HIS A 178 -5.91 5.54 12.34
N SER A 179 -5.42 6.74 12.00
CA SER A 179 -4.30 6.97 11.08
C SER A 179 -4.46 6.18 9.77
N VAL A 180 -5.67 6.27 9.19
CA VAL A 180 -6.03 5.63 7.92
C VAL A 180 -6.21 6.68 6.86
N VAL A 181 -5.69 6.40 5.66
CA VAL A 181 -5.98 7.20 4.47
C VAL A 181 -6.49 6.30 3.34
N ALA A 182 -7.43 6.83 2.56
CA ALA A 182 -7.92 6.16 1.36
C ALA A 182 -8.11 7.17 0.22
N PHE A 183 -7.70 6.80 -0.97
CA PHE A 183 -7.82 7.65 -2.16
C PHE A 183 -7.92 6.84 -3.44
N ILE A 184 -8.45 7.47 -4.49
CA ILE A 184 -8.60 6.89 -5.80
C ILE A 184 -7.59 7.52 -6.75
N ARG A 185 -6.83 6.68 -7.46
CA ARG A 185 -6.02 7.05 -8.62
C ARG A 185 -6.78 6.76 -9.90
N LYS A 186 -6.68 7.65 -10.89
CA LYS A 186 -7.43 7.57 -12.16
C LYS A 186 -6.51 7.79 -13.35
N ASN A 187 -6.80 7.08 -14.43
CA ASN A 187 -6.10 7.28 -15.70
C ASN A 187 -6.78 8.33 -16.58
N LYS A 188 -6.19 8.67 -17.73
CA LYS A 188 -6.82 9.59 -18.71
C LYS A 188 -8.10 8.96 -19.24
N LYS A 189 -9.19 9.74 -19.26
CA LYS A 189 -10.46 9.29 -19.82
C LYS A 189 -10.38 9.25 -21.34
N GLY A 190 -10.16 8.06 -21.90
CA GLY A 190 -10.18 7.84 -23.34
C GLY A 190 -11.60 7.92 -23.94
N ARG A 191 -11.71 8.35 -25.21
CA ARG A 191 -12.98 8.31 -25.93
C ARG A 191 -13.50 6.87 -26.00
N GLY A 192 -14.72 6.64 -25.52
CA GLY A 192 -15.39 5.35 -25.57
C GLY A 192 -14.82 4.26 -24.64
N ARG A 193 -13.83 4.57 -23.78
CA ARG A 193 -13.27 3.62 -22.82
C ARG A 193 -13.70 3.98 -21.41
N LYS A 194 -13.94 2.95 -20.58
CA LYS A 194 -14.10 3.15 -19.14
C LYS A 194 -12.79 3.65 -18.57
N GLN A 195 -12.87 4.65 -17.70
CA GLN A 195 -11.71 5.15 -16.98
C GLN A 195 -11.28 4.10 -15.95
N GLN A 196 -10.01 3.72 -15.95
CA GLN A 196 -9.44 2.87 -14.93
C GLN A 196 -9.30 3.66 -13.65
N GLN A 197 -9.69 3.02 -12.54
CA GLN A 197 -9.64 3.60 -11.21
C GLN A 197 -9.07 2.57 -10.23
N ILE A 198 -8.16 3.00 -9.37
CA ILE A 198 -7.56 2.19 -8.32
C ILE A 198 -7.82 2.87 -6.98
N LEU A 199 -8.50 2.18 -6.08
CA LEU A 199 -8.60 2.56 -4.69
C LEU A 199 -7.33 2.07 -3.97
N CYS A 200 -6.64 2.99 -3.30
CA CYS A 200 -5.57 2.72 -2.36
C CYS A 200 -6.09 2.98 -0.95
N VAL A 201 -5.87 2.05 -0.03
CA VAL A 201 -6.18 2.22 1.40
C VAL A 201 -4.96 1.83 2.21
N CYS A 202 -4.51 2.73 3.09
CA CYS A 202 -3.35 2.50 3.96
C CYS A 202 -3.78 2.60 5.43
N ASN A 203 -3.40 1.61 6.23
CA ASN A 203 -3.48 1.62 7.67
C ASN A 203 -2.08 1.84 8.26
N PHE A 204 -1.85 3.00 8.87
CA PHE A 204 -0.56 3.32 9.46
C PHE A 204 -0.50 3.00 10.96
N THR A 205 -1.28 2.05 11.45
CA THR A 205 -1.20 1.60 12.86
C THR A 205 -1.09 0.09 12.95
N PRO A 206 -0.55 -0.46 14.05
CA PRO A 206 -0.58 -1.89 14.30
C PRO A 206 -1.98 -2.40 14.70
N MET A 207 -3.00 -1.53 14.69
CA MET A 207 -4.36 -1.92 15.01
C MET A 207 -5.05 -2.50 13.78
N GLU A 208 -5.69 -3.65 13.96
CA GLU A 208 -6.56 -4.25 12.96
C GLU A 208 -7.99 -3.71 13.07
N TRP A 209 -8.64 -3.51 11.93
CA TRP A 209 -10.03 -3.05 11.87
C TRP A 209 -10.89 -3.97 11.01
N ASP A 210 -11.73 -4.76 11.67
CA ASP A 210 -12.76 -5.56 11.00
C ASP A 210 -13.88 -4.70 10.42
N LYS A 211 -14.32 -5.02 9.20
CA LYS A 211 -15.47 -4.36 8.54
C LYS A 211 -15.33 -2.83 8.50
N TYR A 212 -14.11 -2.35 8.37
CA TYR A 212 -13.80 -0.94 8.27
C TYR A 212 -14.44 -0.35 7.02
N LYS A 213 -15.07 0.81 7.17
CA LYS A 213 -15.93 1.41 6.13
C LYS A 213 -15.17 2.47 5.36
N VAL A 214 -14.66 2.08 4.20
CA VAL A 214 -14.02 3.02 3.27
C VAL A 214 -15.09 3.67 2.40
N PRO A 215 -15.31 5.00 2.47
CA PRO A 215 -16.26 5.69 1.61
C PRO A 215 -15.81 5.69 0.14
N LEU A 216 -16.77 5.63 -0.78
CA LEU A 216 -16.55 5.76 -2.23
C LEU A 216 -17.59 6.70 -2.85
N PRO A 217 -17.23 7.42 -3.94
CA PRO A 217 -18.12 8.38 -4.58
C PRO A 217 -19.31 7.71 -5.27
N LYS A 218 -19.15 6.46 -5.74
CA LYS A 218 -20.15 5.74 -6.52
C LYS A 218 -20.29 4.30 -6.08
N LYS A 219 -21.39 3.68 -6.52
CA LYS A 219 -21.60 2.25 -6.34
C LYS A 219 -20.63 1.49 -7.24
N SER A 220 -19.74 0.75 -6.63
CA SER A 220 -18.67 0.02 -7.32
C SER A 220 -18.52 -1.42 -6.80
N LYS A 221 -17.92 -2.25 -7.64
CA LYS A 221 -17.27 -3.52 -7.27
C LYS A 221 -15.77 -3.29 -7.21
N LEU A 222 -15.13 -3.87 -6.21
CA LEU A 222 -13.71 -3.78 -5.93
C LEU A 222 -13.09 -5.15 -6.12
N THR A 223 -12.01 -5.23 -6.88
CA THR A 223 -11.19 -6.44 -7.03
C THR A 223 -9.78 -6.15 -6.54
N LYS A 224 -9.33 -6.89 -5.54
CA LYS A 224 -8.01 -6.71 -4.93
C LYS A 224 -6.91 -7.02 -5.94
N ILE A 225 -5.88 -6.18 -6.00
CA ILE A 225 -4.70 -6.37 -6.86
C ILE A 225 -3.39 -6.36 -6.09
N LEU A 226 -3.40 -5.86 -4.85
CA LEU A 226 -2.27 -5.86 -3.93
C LEU A 226 -2.81 -5.89 -2.51
N ASP A 227 -2.15 -6.64 -1.64
CA ASP A 227 -2.26 -6.54 -0.19
C ASP A 227 -0.89 -6.79 0.41
N SER A 228 -0.33 -5.79 1.09
CA SER A 228 1.03 -5.91 1.66
C SER A 228 1.14 -6.92 2.81
N SER A 229 0.02 -7.48 3.27
CA SER A 229 -0.07 -8.47 4.35
C SER A 229 0.01 -9.91 3.83
N GLU A 230 0.07 -10.11 2.51
CA GLU A 230 0.24 -11.44 1.90
C GLU A 230 1.59 -12.08 2.33
N LEU A 231 1.57 -13.41 2.53
CA LEU A 231 2.75 -14.19 2.96
C LEU A 231 3.93 -14.03 2.00
N ASP A 232 3.66 -13.96 0.69
CA ASP A 232 4.68 -13.78 -0.35
C ASP A 232 5.48 -12.47 -0.20
N PHE A 233 4.96 -11.51 0.57
CA PHE A 233 5.57 -10.22 0.86
C PHE A 233 6.12 -10.12 2.29
N GLY A 234 6.08 -11.21 3.06
CA GLY A 234 6.51 -11.24 4.46
C GLY A 234 5.49 -10.64 5.41
N GLY A 235 4.20 -10.64 5.04
CA GLY A 235 3.10 -10.44 5.98
C GLY A 235 2.77 -11.73 6.74
N ASP A 236 1.74 -11.69 7.58
CA ASP A 236 1.27 -12.84 8.36
C ASP A 236 0.28 -13.74 7.59
N GLY A 237 -0.12 -13.33 6.39
CA GLY A 237 -1.07 -14.04 5.54
C GLY A 237 -2.52 -13.75 5.85
N ASP A 238 -2.80 -12.96 6.88
CA ASP A 238 -4.13 -12.45 7.11
C ASP A 238 -4.36 -11.23 6.22
N VAL A 239 -5.35 -11.32 5.33
CA VAL A 239 -5.47 -10.41 4.20
C VAL A 239 -6.87 -9.86 4.06
N SER A 240 -6.96 -8.68 3.46
CA SER A 240 -8.20 -8.02 3.09
C SER A 240 -8.97 -8.83 2.03
N GLU A 241 -10.27 -8.59 1.93
CA GLU A 241 -11.17 -9.33 1.05
C GLU A 241 -10.77 -9.20 -0.42
N SER A 242 -10.75 -10.31 -1.16
CA SER A 242 -10.36 -10.31 -2.58
C SER A 242 -11.36 -9.59 -3.50
N LYS A 243 -12.64 -9.62 -3.15
CA LYS A 243 -13.72 -8.94 -3.89
C LYS A 243 -14.72 -8.32 -2.94
N VAL A 244 -15.00 -7.03 -3.10
CA VAL A 244 -15.96 -6.29 -2.26
C VAL A 244 -16.93 -5.51 -3.11
N SER A 245 -18.19 -5.46 -2.71
CA SER A 245 -19.18 -4.57 -3.31
C SER A 245 -19.56 -3.48 -2.33
N THR A 246 -19.59 -2.25 -2.82
CA THR A 246 -20.06 -1.11 -2.02
C THR A 246 -21.52 -1.25 -1.59
N LYS A 247 -21.82 -0.80 -0.39
CA LYS A 247 -23.16 -0.73 0.20
C LYS A 247 -23.50 0.71 0.55
N ARG A 248 -24.79 1.05 0.58
CA ARG A 248 -25.25 2.33 1.12
C ARG A 248 -25.16 2.30 2.64
N VAL A 249 -24.34 3.17 3.20
CA VAL A 249 -24.20 3.36 4.65
C VAL A 249 -24.77 4.73 5.02
N LYS A 250 -25.47 4.79 6.15
CA LYS A 250 -25.95 6.06 6.72
C LYS A 250 -24.77 6.80 7.34
N VAL A 251 -24.58 8.06 6.98
CA VAL A 251 -23.54 8.92 7.55
C VAL A 251 -24.15 9.92 8.53
N PRO A 252 -23.40 10.34 9.58
CA PRO A 252 -23.80 11.44 10.43
C PRO A 252 -24.06 12.70 9.58
N SER A 253 -25.17 13.38 9.83
CA SER A 253 -25.53 14.63 9.18
C SER A 253 -26.25 15.51 10.19
N GLU A 254 -25.92 16.80 10.21
CA GLU A 254 -26.55 17.81 11.08
C GLU A 254 -28.04 18.06 10.73
N GLY A 255 -28.49 17.58 9.57
CA GLY A 255 -29.87 17.73 9.11
C GLY A 255 -30.83 16.63 9.61
N LYS A 256 -32.13 16.94 9.64
CA LYS A 256 -33.21 15.97 9.98
C LYS A 256 -33.35 14.81 8.98
N LYS A 257 -32.67 14.86 7.82
CA LYS A 257 -32.74 13.82 6.77
C LYS A 257 -31.49 12.94 6.83
N ALA A 258 -31.69 11.63 6.82
CA ALA A 258 -30.59 10.68 6.73
C ALA A 258 -29.85 10.85 5.40
N VAL A 259 -28.55 11.18 5.50
CA VAL A 259 -27.63 11.18 4.36
C VAL A 259 -27.00 9.80 4.26
N TYR A 260 -26.83 9.32 3.02
CA TYR A 260 -26.22 8.03 2.75
C TYR A 260 -25.04 8.20 1.79
N GLN A 261 -23.96 7.48 2.07
CA GLN A 261 -22.79 7.39 1.21
C GLN A 261 -22.58 5.93 0.79
N GLN A 262 -21.96 5.70 -0.36
CA GLN A 262 -21.49 4.36 -0.71
C GLN A 262 -20.21 4.09 0.09
N ALA A 263 -20.08 2.91 0.66
CA ALA A 263 -18.86 2.49 1.34
C ALA A 263 -18.57 1.01 1.05
N ALA A 264 -17.30 0.68 0.96
CA ALA A 264 -16.81 -0.69 1.01
C ALA A 264 -16.50 -1.05 2.46
N GLU A 265 -16.95 -2.22 2.90
CA GLU A 265 -16.55 -2.80 4.18
C GLU A 265 -15.39 -3.75 3.87
N ILE A 266 -14.20 -3.42 4.38
CA ILE A 266 -12.99 -4.23 4.23
C ILE A 266 -12.33 -4.46 5.59
N SER A 267 -11.61 -5.56 5.72
CA SER A 267 -10.75 -5.80 6.87
C SER A 267 -9.41 -5.08 6.65
N LEU A 268 -9.07 -4.11 7.51
CA LEU A 268 -7.79 -3.39 7.43
C LEU A 268 -6.77 -4.03 8.36
N LYS A 269 -5.74 -4.60 7.78
CA LYS A 269 -4.69 -5.32 8.51
C LYS A 269 -3.68 -4.35 9.15
N PRO A 270 -3.01 -4.75 10.25
CA PRO A 270 -1.99 -3.95 10.89
C PRO A 270 -0.91 -3.48 9.90
N LEU A 271 -0.52 -2.20 9.95
CA LEU A 271 0.58 -1.64 9.17
C LEU A 271 0.56 -2.14 7.72
N SER A 272 -0.56 -1.91 7.03
CA SER A 272 -0.81 -2.48 5.71
C SER A 272 -1.28 -1.45 4.69
N VAL A 273 -1.12 -1.83 3.42
CA VAL A 273 -1.66 -1.13 2.26
C VAL A 273 -2.32 -2.14 1.32
N VAL A 274 -3.53 -1.80 0.88
CA VAL A 274 -4.33 -2.63 -0.03
C VAL A 274 -4.81 -1.81 -1.23
N TYR A 275 -4.68 -2.41 -2.42
CA TYR A 275 -5.16 -1.82 -3.66
C TYR A 275 -6.33 -2.60 -4.25
N TYR A 276 -7.33 -1.87 -4.72
CA TYR A 276 -8.48 -2.42 -5.41
C TYR A 276 -8.70 -1.74 -6.77
N LYS A 277 -8.87 -2.54 -7.82
CA LYS A 277 -9.49 -2.06 -9.06
C LYS A 277 -10.96 -1.78 -8.83
N ILE A 278 -11.40 -0.60 -9.26
CA ILE A 278 -12.80 -0.16 -9.14
C ILE A 278 -13.52 -0.40 -10.46
N GLU A 279 -14.61 -1.16 -10.40
CA GLU A 279 -15.60 -1.27 -11.46
C GLU A 279 -16.88 -0.56 -11.03
N GLU A 280 -17.11 0.65 -11.55
CA GLU A 280 -18.35 1.38 -11.31
C GLU A 280 -19.55 0.60 -11.88
N VAL A 281 -20.58 0.43 -11.04
CA VAL A 281 -21.85 -0.22 -11.42
C VAL A 281 -22.83 0.85 -11.85
N GLU A 282 -23.14 0.90 -13.15
CA GLU A 282 -24.16 1.81 -13.67
C GLU A 282 -25.51 1.56 -12.98
N THR A 283 -25.97 2.55 -12.22
CA THR A 283 -27.33 2.55 -11.72
C THR A 283 -28.24 3.00 -12.86
N LYS A 284 -28.78 2.05 -13.63
CA LYS A 284 -29.89 2.37 -14.53
C LYS A 284 -31.00 3.00 -13.69
N PRO A 285 -31.53 4.19 -14.05
CA PRO A 285 -32.67 4.74 -13.34
C PRO A 285 -33.79 3.71 -13.38
N ARG A 286 -34.23 3.29 -12.21
CA ARG A 286 -35.37 2.39 -12.07
C ARG A 286 -36.53 3.15 -12.69
N LYS A 287 -36.96 2.77 -13.91
CA LYS A 287 -38.21 3.27 -14.49
C LYS A 287 -39.25 3.08 -13.39
N SER A 288 -39.78 4.19 -12.87
CA SER A 288 -40.93 4.16 -12.00
C SER A 288 -41.95 3.29 -12.71
N ALA A 289 -42.31 2.15 -12.13
CA ALA A 289 -43.43 1.39 -12.59
C ALA A 289 -44.63 2.34 -12.51
N ALA A 290 -45.00 2.92 -13.65
CA ALA A 290 -46.24 3.63 -13.78
C ALA A 290 -47.30 2.63 -13.33
N LYS A 291 -47.99 2.96 -12.23
CA LYS A 291 -49.20 2.27 -11.81
C LYS A 291 -50.07 2.14 -13.06
N LYS A 292 -50.20 0.92 -13.59
CA LYS A 292 -51.26 0.57 -14.52
C LYS A 292 -52.54 0.92 -13.79
N ALA A 293 -53.23 1.95 -14.26
CA ALA A 293 -54.60 2.22 -13.86
C ALA A 293 -55.43 0.98 -14.22
N GLU A 294 -56.09 0.41 -13.21
CA GLU A 294 -57.13 -0.59 -13.36
C GLU A 294 -58.24 -0.03 -14.25
N PRO A 295 -58.68 -0.73 -15.32
CA PRO A 295 -59.91 -0.37 -15.99
C PRO A 295 -61.10 -0.89 -15.16
N ALA A 296 -62.03 0.02 -14.91
CA ALA A 296 -63.28 -0.24 -14.20
C ALA A 296 -64.08 -1.39 -14.83
N LYS A 297 -64.58 -2.28 -13.98
CA LYS A 297 -65.55 -3.33 -14.30
C LYS A 297 -66.85 -2.71 -14.86
N LYS A 298 -67.25 -3.12 -16.06
CA LYS A 298 -68.65 -3.12 -16.50
C LYS A 298 -69.07 -4.56 -16.75
N ALA A 299 -70.13 -4.96 -16.05
CA ALA A 299 -70.79 -6.25 -16.18
C ALA A 299 -71.75 -6.25 -17.38
N THR A 300 -71.80 -7.34 -18.15
CA THR A 300 -73.04 -7.95 -18.69
C THR A 300 -72.76 -9.30 -19.37
N ALA A 301 -73.26 -10.37 -18.73
CA ALA A 301 -74.00 -11.55 -19.21
C ALA A 301 -73.73 -12.25 -20.58
N LYS A 302 -73.45 -13.57 -20.44
CA LYS A 302 -74.11 -14.78 -21.03
C LYS A 302 -73.63 -15.44 -22.34
N LYS A 303 -73.47 -16.79 -22.22
CA LYS A 303 -73.52 -17.91 -23.21
C LYS A 303 -72.33 -18.02 -24.18
N ALA A 304 -71.81 -19.18 -24.59
CA ALA A 304 -72.10 -20.60 -24.38
C ALA A 304 -70.83 -21.42 -24.78
N GLU A 305 -70.66 -22.61 -24.20
CA GLU A 305 -69.79 -23.70 -24.72
C GLU A 305 -70.44 -24.33 -25.99
N PRO A 306 -69.79 -25.19 -26.82
CA PRO A 306 -68.97 -26.33 -26.34
C PRO A 306 -67.80 -26.86 -27.24
N ALA A 307 -67.06 -27.80 -26.63
CA ALA A 307 -66.57 -29.07 -27.20
C ALA A 307 -65.20 -29.19 -27.94
N LYS A 308 -64.30 -29.90 -27.23
CA LYS A 308 -63.73 -31.25 -27.53
C LYS A 308 -62.52 -31.45 -28.48
N LYS A 309 -61.75 -32.47 -28.05
CA LYS A 309 -60.81 -33.41 -28.74
C LYS A 309 -59.37 -32.91 -28.93
N ALA A 310 -58.33 -33.73 -28.82
CA ALA A 310 -58.15 -35.12 -28.38
C ALA A 310 -56.63 -35.36 -28.20
N ALA A 311 -56.30 -36.37 -27.41
CA ALA A 311 -54.97 -36.94 -27.22
C ALA A 311 -54.37 -37.52 -28.51
N GLN A 312 -53.04 -37.61 -28.58
CA GLN A 312 -52.36 -38.84 -28.98
C GLN A 312 -50.86 -38.85 -28.59
N GLU A 313 -50.51 -39.88 -27.81
CA GLU A 313 -49.17 -40.43 -27.66
C GLU A 313 -48.74 -41.14 -28.96
N LYS A 314 -47.42 -41.23 -29.22
CA LYS A 314 -46.75 -42.52 -29.47
C LYS A 314 -45.22 -42.43 -29.51
N LYS A 315 -44.62 -43.42 -28.86
CA LYS A 315 -43.21 -43.84 -28.83
C LYS A 315 -42.78 -44.49 -30.16
N THR A 316 -41.45 -44.47 -30.42
CA THR A 316 -40.52 -45.60 -30.73
C THR A 316 -39.13 -45.01 -31.05
N GLU A 317 -38.04 -45.31 -30.32
CA GLU A 317 -37.02 -46.36 -30.58
C GLU A 317 -36.61 -46.54 -32.06
N ALA A 318 -35.37 -46.78 -32.50
CA ALA A 318 -33.98 -46.79 -32.01
C ALA A 318 -33.10 -46.80 -33.31
N VAL A 319 -31.83 -46.40 -33.38
CA VAL A 319 -30.63 -47.29 -33.36
C VAL A 319 -29.39 -46.54 -33.94
N LYS A 320 -28.28 -46.57 -33.16
CA LYS A 320 -26.82 -46.65 -33.46
C LYS A 320 -26.17 -45.93 -34.66
N LYS A 321 -25.09 -45.17 -34.38
CA LYS A 321 -23.67 -45.60 -34.58
C LYS A 321 -22.63 -44.63 -33.97
N THR A 322 -21.81 -45.20 -33.10
CA THR A 322 -20.39 -44.98 -32.72
C THR A 322 -19.47 -44.10 -33.58
N VAL A 323 -18.58 -43.32 -32.93
CA VAL A 323 -17.09 -43.28 -33.08
C VAL A 323 -16.48 -42.65 -31.79
N GLU A 324 -15.91 -43.47 -30.90
CA GLU A 324 -14.48 -43.67 -30.57
C GLU A 324 -13.80 -42.61 -29.66
N LYS A 325 -13.47 -43.07 -28.45
CA LYS A 325 -12.39 -42.59 -27.58
C LYS A 325 -11.33 -43.70 -27.54
N LYS A 326 -10.04 -43.36 -27.65
CA LYS A 326 -8.94 -44.22 -27.23
C LYS A 326 -8.02 -43.47 -26.24
N PRO A 327 -7.40 -44.19 -25.29
CA PRO A 327 -6.75 -43.62 -24.11
C PRO A 327 -5.22 -43.59 -24.23
N GLU A 328 -4.64 -42.90 -23.25
CA GLU A 328 -3.23 -42.68 -23.01
C GLU A 328 -2.50 -43.94 -22.50
N VAL A 329 -1.25 -44.10 -22.93
CA VAL A 329 -0.39 -45.28 -22.75
C VAL A 329 0.62 -45.05 -21.63
N THR A 330 0.70 -46.01 -20.71
CA THR A 330 1.78 -46.28 -19.75
C THR A 330 3.12 -46.65 -20.43
N LYS A 331 4.26 -46.24 -19.85
CA LYS A 331 5.51 -47.03 -19.89
C LYS A 331 6.31 -46.95 -18.57
N LYS A 332 6.66 -48.15 -18.09
CA LYS A 332 7.61 -48.58 -17.04
C LYS A 332 9.05 -48.12 -17.32
N VAL A 333 9.87 -47.98 -16.26
CA VAL A 333 11.16 -48.71 -16.06
C VAL A 333 11.40 -48.97 -14.55
N THR A 334 12.07 -50.09 -14.27
CA THR A 334 12.28 -50.86 -13.04
C THR A 334 13.68 -50.67 -12.40
N LYS A 335 13.72 -50.74 -11.05
CA LYS A 335 14.57 -51.58 -10.15
C LYS A 335 16.13 -51.45 -10.12
N GLU A 336 16.68 -51.21 -8.93
CA GLU A 336 17.79 -51.91 -8.18
C GLU A 336 18.37 -50.96 -7.12
N GLU A 337 18.20 -51.20 -5.82
CA GLU A 337 18.97 -52.04 -4.86
C GLU A 337 20.22 -51.35 -4.24
N ALA A 338 20.25 -51.38 -2.91
CA ALA A 338 21.32 -50.89 -2.03
C ALA A 338 22.44 -51.93 -1.87
N PRO A 339 23.57 -51.55 -1.24
CA PRO A 339 23.86 -52.18 0.06
C PRO A 339 24.49 -51.28 1.14
N GLU A 340 24.23 -51.70 2.38
CA GLU A 340 24.92 -51.46 3.67
C GLU A 340 26.47 -51.61 3.59
N THR A 341 27.37 -51.19 4.48
CA THR A 341 27.43 -50.69 5.89
C THR A 341 28.86 -50.15 6.11
N LYS A 342 29.09 -49.22 7.05
CA LYS A 342 30.10 -49.34 8.13
C LYS A 342 30.13 -48.12 9.07
N LYS A 343 30.19 -48.45 10.36
CA LYS A 343 30.44 -47.60 11.53
C LYS A 343 31.77 -46.84 11.41
N ASP A 344 31.82 -45.61 11.93
CA ASP A 344 32.74 -45.28 13.03
C ASP A 344 32.44 -43.89 13.63
N THR A 345 32.27 -43.88 14.95
CA THR A 345 32.31 -42.68 15.82
C THR A 345 33.76 -42.32 16.11
N PRO A 346 34.08 -41.04 16.37
CA PRO A 346 34.54 -40.76 17.73
C PRO A 346 34.08 -39.41 18.34
N LYS A 347 33.77 -39.52 19.63
CA LYS A 347 34.06 -38.66 20.79
C LYS A 347 33.89 -37.12 20.74
N LYS A 348 33.01 -36.70 21.65
CA LYS A 348 33.03 -35.48 22.47
C LYS A 348 34.44 -34.97 22.80
N GLU A 349 34.63 -33.66 22.64
CA GLU A 349 35.54 -32.86 23.48
C GLU A 349 34.76 -31.72 24.13
N ASP A 350 34.81 -31.72 25.46
CA ASP A 350 34.34 -30.67 26.34
C ASP A 350 35.30 -29.47 26.27
N ILE A 351 34.84 -28.30 25.84
CA ILE A 351 35.58 -27.05 26.07
C ILE A 351 35.07 -26.43 27.39
N LYS A 352 35.89 -26.64 28.42
CA LYS A 352 35.86 -25.90 29.69
C LYS A 352 36.04 -24.40 29.44
N VAL A 353 35.02 -23.62 29.81
CA VAL A 353 35.17 -22.18 30.07
C VAL A 353 36.00 -22.02 31.34
N THR A 354 37.25 -21.57 31.18
CA THR A 354 38.10 -21.19 32.30
C THR A 354 38.00 -19.67 32.48
N LYS A 355 37.37 -19.24 33.57
CA LYS A 355 37.46 -17.89 34.10
C LYS A 355 38.93 -17.61 34.47
N GLN A 356 39.53 -16.61 33.85
CA GLN A 356 40.66 -15.89 34.45
C GLN A 356 40.23 -14.46 34.75
N THR A 357 40.01 -14.25 36.04
CA THR A 357 40.10 -12.96 36.73
C THR A 357 41.58 -12.59 36.87
N THR A 358 41.94 -11.36 36.50
CA THR A 358 43.12 -10.67 36.99
C THR A 358 42.72 -9.24 37.37
N GLU A 359 42.95 -8.92 38.64
CA GLU A 359 42.74 -7.61 39.25
C GLU A 359 43.93 -6.67 38.97
N LYS A 360 43.57 -5.38 38.82
CA LYS A 360 44.24 -4.14 39.26
C LYS A 360 45.68 -3.83 38.84
N GLU A 361 45.83 -2.65 38.22
CA GLU A 361 46.54 -1.54 38.87
C GLU A 361 45.98 -0.17 38.42
N GLU A 362 45.87 0.74 39.39
CA GLU A 362 45.37 2.11 39.28
C GLU A 362 46.43 3.05 38.69
N GLU A 363 46.03 3.98 37.81
CA GLU A 363 46.80 5.20 37.58
C GLU A 363 45.88 6.43 37.47
N GLN A 364 46.10 7.40 38.35
CA GLN A 364 45.35 8.66 38.49
C GLN A 364 45.67 9.66 37.36
N PRO A 365 44.73 10.49 36.90
CA PRO A 365 45.07 11.72 36.20
C PRO A 365 45.05 12.95 37.12
N LYS A 366 46.15 13.69 37.06
CA LYS A 366 46.44 14.95 37.76
C LYS A 366 45.46 16.07 37.38
N LYS A 367 44.99 16.78 38.41
CA LYS A 367 44.25 18.05 38.38
C LYS A 367 44.94 19.10 37.50
N ARG A 368 44.25 19.59 36.46
CA ARG A 368 44.59 20.83 35.75
C ARG A 368 43.77 21.98 36.34
N THR A 369 44.47 22.91 36.97
CA THR A 369 43.93 24.14 37.58
C THR A 369 43.48 25.15 36.51
N SER A 370 42.24 25.58 36.61
CA SER A 370 41.65 26.72 35.89
C SER A 370 42.20 28.06 36.40
N LYS A 371 42.79 28.87 35.51
CA LYS A 371 43.00 30.31 35.73
C LYS A 371 41.94 31.08 34.95
N THR A 372 40.87 31.48 35.65
CA THR A 372 39.89 32.44 35.18
C THR A 372 40.43 33.85 35.41
N ARG A 373 40.69 34.61 34.35
CA ARG A 373 41.07 36.02 34.42
C ARG A 373 39.81 36.87 34.42
N ARG A 374 39.50 37.46 35.58
CA ARG A 374 38.52 38.54 35.78
C ARG A 374 38.90 39.76 34.92
N THR A 375 37.98 40.23 34.09
CA THR A 375 37.93 41.62 33.62
C THR A 375 36.75 42.32 34.29
N LYS A 376 37.04 43.47 34.91
CA LYS A 376 36.12 44.33 35.66
C LYS A 376 35.13 45.02 34.73
N LYS A 377 33.85 45.02 35.15
CA LYS A 377 32.85 46.05 34.82
C LYS A 377 33.37 47.42 35.26
N ASN A 378 33.36 48.40 34.36
CA ASN A 378 33.20 49.80 34.72
C ASN A 378 31.75 50.20 34.43
N ASN A 379 31.15 50.80 35.45
CA ASN A 379 29.96 51.63 35.40
C ASN A 379 30.34 52.95 34.71
N ASP A 380 29.55 53.44 33.76
CA ASP A 380 29.16 54.84 33.83
C ASP A 380 27.82 55.10 33.13
N GLN A 381 27.02 55.94 33.77
CA GLN A 381 25.72 56.44 33.36
C GLN A 381 25.90 57.68 32.47
N GLY A 382 24.94 58.00 31.60
CA GLY A 382 24.89 59.34 31.02
C GLY A 382 24.06 59.53 29.76
N VAL A 383 22.74 59.62 29.94
CA VAL A 383 21.84 60.63 29.34
C VAL A 383 22.33 61.35 28.06
N LYS A 384 21.77 60.98 26.90
CA LYS A 384 20.93 61.84 26.02
C LYS A 384 20.46 61.07 24.80
#